data_AF-A0A965Z6M7-F1
#
_entry.id   AF-A0A965Z6M7-F1
#
_cell.length_a   1.000
_cell.length_b   1.000
_cell.length_c   1.000
_cell.angle_alpha   90.00
_cell.angle_beta   90.00
_cell.angle_gamma   90.00
#
_symmetry.space_group_name_H-M   'P 1'
#
loop_
_entity.id
_entity.type
_entity.pdbx_description
1 polymer ?
#
loop_
_entity_poly.entity_id
_entity_poly.type
_entity_poly.pdbx_seq_one_letter_code
_entity_poly.pdbx_strand_id
1 'polypeptide(L)'
;MPSLPQPVTSLQNAGIKEVVKLRQRSHRDDNALLIVEGYREVKRALDNHVPICKLFYCPALYQGKNEPTIVARCAELGVPLFECTEPVFMKIAYRDRPEGLLALCPQIRRTLADLKLPANPFVVVAEHIEKPGNLGTMLRTADAAGADALVVCDRCTDVNNPNVVRASIGTLFTV
;
A
#
# COMPACT_ATOMS: atom_id res chain seq x y z
N MET A 1 -8.54 -31.42 -3.67
CA MET A 1 -8.43 -29.95 -3.84
C MET A 1 -8.76 -29.32 -2.50
N PRO A 2 -7.88 -28.49 -1.90
CA PRO A 2 -8.29 -27.75 -0.71
C PRO A 2 -9.46 -26.85 -1.09
N SER A 3 -10.56 -26.93 -0.34
CA SER A 3 -11.72 -26.05 -0.53
C SER A 3 -11.26 -24.60 -0.46
N LEU A 4 -11.54 -23.81 -1.50
CA LEU A 4 -11.33 -22.37 -1.45
C LEU A 4 -12.03 -21.81 -0.20
N PRO A 5 -11.37 -21.01 0.64
CA PRO A 5 -12.00 -20.42 1.80
C PRO A 5 -13.23 -19.63 1.37
N GLN A 6 -14.33 -19.76 2.11
CA GLN A 6 -15.56 -19.03 1.76
C GLN A 6 -15.32 -17.52 1.80
N PRO A 7 -15.87 -16.75 0.83
CA PRO A 7 -15.72 -15.30 0.82
C PRO A 7 -16.25 -14.64 2.10
N VAL A 8 -15.57 -13.59 2.53
CA VAL A 8 -16.04 -12.68 3.57
C VAL A 8 -17.21 -11.88 3.01
N THR A 9 -18.40 -12.15 3.53
CA THR A 9 -19.67 -11.56 3.09
C THR A 9 -20.23 -10.53 4.08
N SER A 10 -19.83 -10.60 5.36
CA SER A 10 -20.38 -9.76 6.41
C SER A 10 -19.64 -8.42 6.55
N LEU A 11 -20.38 -7.32 6.37
CA LEU A 11 -19.89 -5.96 6.68
C LEU A 11 -19.60 -5.77 8.17
N GLN A 12 -20.14 -6.62 9.04
CA GLN A 12 -19.95 -6.54 10.49
C GLN A 12 -18.73 -7.34 10.98
N ASN A 13 -18.05 -8.07 10.08
CA ASN A 13 -16.83 -8.80 10.39
C ASN A 13 -15.80 -7.89 11.08
N ALA A 14 -15.24 -8.35 12.20
CA ALA A 14 -14.32 -7.56 13.01
C ALA A 14 -13.07 -7.15 12.21
N GLY A 15 -12.50 -8.06 11.41
CA GLY A 15 -11.34 -7.76 10.56
C GLY A 15 -11.65 -6.67 9.53
N ILE A 16 -12.84 -6.69 8.93
CA ILE A 16 -13.30 -5.65 7.99
C ILE A 16 -13.40 -4.29 8.69
N LYS A 17 -13.95 -4.25 9.92
CA LYS A 17 -14.03 -3.01 10.70
C LYS A 17 -12.64 -2.46 11.06
N GLU A 18 -11.70 -3.32 11.40
CA GLU A 18 -10.32 -2.90 11.68
C GLU A 18 -9.65 -2.28 10.45
N VAL A 19 -9.84 -2.86 9.25
CA VAL A 19 -9.30 -2.25 8.01
C VAL A 19 -9.88 -0.86 7.78
N VAL A 20 -11.18 -0.65 8.01
CA VAL A 20 -11.81 0.67 7.86
C VAL A 20 -11.20 1.70 8.82
N LYS A 21 -10.88 1.30 10.06
CA LYS A 21 -10.25 2.19 11.06
C LYS A 21 -8.87 2.68 10.61
N LEU A 22 -8.10 1.86 9.88
CA LEU A 22 -6.78 2.23 9.35
C LEU A 22 -6.79 3.38 8.32
N ARG A 23 -7.97 3.88 7.92
CA ARG A 23 -8.08 5.16 7.19
C ARG A 23 -7.60 6.34 8.05
N GLN A 24 -7.75 6.25 9.37
CA GLN A 24 -7.28 7.26 10.31
C GLN A 24 -5.83 7.00 10.72
N ARG A 25 -5.06 8.07 10.87
CA ARG A 25 -3.62 7.99 11.20
C ARG A 25 -3.37 7.33 12.56
N SER A 26 -4.12 7.70 13.60
CA SER A 26 -3.98 7.12 14.94
C SER A 26 -4.01 5.60 14.91
N HIS A 27 -5.01 5.02 14.25
CA HIS A 27 -5.11 3.57 14.12
C HIS A 27 -3.98 2.95 13.30
N ARG A 28 -3.44 3.64 12.28
CA ARG A 28 -2.24 3.16 11.57
C ARG A 28 -1.02 3.14 12.46
N ASP A 29 -0.83 4.21 13.25
CA ASP A 29 0.31 4.37 14.14
C ASP A 29 0.26 3.32 15.28
N ASP A 30 -0.92 3.09 15.87
CA ASP A 30 -1.16 2.10 16.92
C ASP A 30 -0.90 0.67 16.45
N ASN A 31 -1.29 0.35 15.21
CA ASN A 31 -1.13 -0.99 14.64
C ASN A 31 0.18 -1.17 13.87
N ALA A 32 0.95 -0.10 13.66
CA ALA A 32 2.09 -0.03 12.75
C ALA A 32 1.78 -0.55 11.33
N LEU A 33 0.58 -0.30 10.82
CA LEU A 33 0.11 -0.76 9.51
C LEU A 33 -0.21 0.40 8.55
N LEU A 34 -0.02 0.17 7.26
CA LEU A 34 -0.42 1.05 6.18
C LEU A 34 -1.29 0.29 5.16
N ILE A 35 -2.22 0.99 4.52
CA ILE A 35 -3.10 0.42 3.49
C ILE A 35 -2.45 0.62 2.12
N VAL A 36 -2.28 -0.48 1.38
CA VAL A 36 -1.80 -0.49 -0.02
C VAL A 36 -2.92 -1.03 -0.89
N GLU A 37 -3.59 -0.14 -1.62
CA GLU A 37 -4.71 -0.52 -2.48
C GLU A 37 -4.30 -0.37 -3.95
N GLY A 38 -4.65 -1.34 -4.79
CA GLY A 38 -4.43 -1.32 -6.24
C GLY A 38 -3.42 -2.33 -6.74
N TYR A 39 -3.57 -2.74 -8.00
CA TYR A 39 -2.70 -3.77 -8.57
C TYR A 39 -1.24 -3.31 -8.63
N ARG A 40 -0.98 -2.08 -9.10
CA ARG A 40 0.39 -1.58 -9.29
C ARG A 40 1.10 -1.36 -7.97
N GLU A 41 0.38 -0.81 -6.99
CA GLU A 41 0.88 -0.51 -5.65
C GLU A 41 1.26 -1.79 -4.91
N VAL A 42 0.37 -2.80 -4.90
CA VAL A 42 0.64 -4.10 -4.27
C VAL A 42 1.76 -4.84 -5.01
N LYS A 43 1.78 -4.79 -6.35
CA LYS A 43 2.86 -5.38 -7.15
C LYS A 43 4.22 -4.78 -6.79
N ARG A 44 4.33 -3.43 -6.74
CA ARG A 44 5.59 -2.76 -6.39
C ARG A 44 6.04 -3.08 -4.98
N ALA A 45 5.11 -3.17 -4.02
CA ALA A 45 5.42 -3.62 -2.67
C ALA A 45 6.05 -5.03 -2.68
N LEU A 46 5.43 -6.00 -3.37
CA LEU A 46 5.95 -7.36 -3.51
C LEU A 46 7.31 -7.42 -4.22
N ASP A 47 7.48 -6.68 -5.31
CA ASP A 47 8.71 -6.67 -6.10
C ASP A 47 9.89 -6.06 -5.34
N ASN A 48 9.62 -5.20 -4.35
CA ASN A 48 10.61 -4.61 -3.45
C ASN A 48 10.64 -5.28 -2.08
N HIS A 49 10.12 -6.51 -1.99
CA HIS A 49 10.17 -7.35 -0.78
C HIS A 49 9.55 -6.69 0.46
N VAL A 50 8.59 -5.79 0.27
CA VAL A 50 7.80 -5.25 1.38
C VAL A 50 6.90 -6.36 1.93
N PRO A 51 6.95 -6.64 3.25
CA PRO A 51 6.09 -7.67 3.84
C PRO A 51 4.62 -7.32 3.66
N ILE A 52 3.83 -8.27 3.16
CA ILE A 52 2.37 -8.18 3.12
C ILE A 52 1.81 -8.93 4.33
N CYS A 53 1.17 -8.22 5.25
CA CYS A 53 0.61 -8.82 6.48
C CYS A 53 -0.71 -9.55 6.20
N LYS A 54 -1.55 -8.98 5.34
CA LYS A 54 -2.85 -9.53 4.90
C LYS A 54 -3.17 -9.03 3.50
N LEU A 55 -3.79 -9.86 2.68
CA LEU A 55 -4.35 -9.46 1.39
C LEU A 55 -5.86 -9.69 1.36
N PHE A 56 -6.60 -8.63 1.09
CA PHE A 56 -8.02 -8.67 0.76
C PHE A 56 -8.16 -8.56 -0.75
N TYR A 57 -8.98 -9.41 -1.36
CA TYR A 57 -9.21 -9.38 -2.80
C TYR A 57 -10.67 -9.61 -3.16
N CYS A 58 -11.10 -9.05 -4.29
CA CYS A 58 -12.45 -9.21 -4.81
C CYS A 58 -12.40 -9.44 -6.33
N PRO A 59 -12.53 -10.69 -6.80
CA PRO A 59 -12.42 -11.00 -8.23
C PRO A 59 -13.41 -10.25 -9.12
N ALA A 60 -14.60 -9.93 -8.60
CA ALA A 60 -15.62 -9.17 -9.31
C ALA A 60 -15.21 -7.73 -9.66
N LEU A 61 -14.20 -7.19 -8.97
CA LEU A 61 -13.72 -5.81 -9.12
C LEU A 61 -12.38 -5.71 -9.88
N TYR A 62 -11.85 -6.82 -10.39
CA TYR A 62 -10.63 -6.80 -11.19
C TYR A 62 -10.83 -6.00 -12.48
N GLN A 63 -9.82 -5.21 -12.83
CA GLN A 63 -9.85 -4.37 -14.03
C GLN A 63 -8.92 -4.93 -15.13
N GLY A 64 -8.13 -5.95 -14.81
CA GLY A 64 -7.21 -6.63 -15.72
C GLY A 64 -7.20 -8.15 -15.54
N LYS A 65 -6.12 -8.77 -16.04
CA LYS A 65 -5.89 -10.22 -16.02
C LYS A 65 -4.78 -10.66 -15.07
N ASN A 66 -4.12 -9.70 -14.41
CA ASN A 66 -2.87 -9.96 -13.68
C ASN A 66 -3.07 -10.03 -12.16
N GLU A 67 -4.21 -9.56 -11.66
CA GLU A 67 -4.61 -9.57 -10.26
C GLU A 67 -4.58 -10.98 -9.64
N PRO A 68 -5.03 -12.06 -10.32
CA PRO A 68 -4.88 -13.43 -9.80
C PRO A 68 -3.42 -13.82 -9.51
N THR A 69 -2.46 -13.28 -10.28
CA THR A 69 -1.02 -13.55 -10.08
C THR A 69 -0.53 -12.94 -8.77
N ILE A 70 -1.05 -11.78 -8.37
CA ILE A 70 -0.72 -11.16 -7.07
C ILE A 70 -1.24 -12.02 -5.93
N VAL A 71 -2.48 -12.52 -6.04
CA VAL A 71 -3.06 -13.41 -5.04
C VAL A 71 -2.24 -14.70 -4.92
N ALA A 72 -1.84 -15.30 -6.05
CA ALA A 72 -0.99 -16.50 -6.08
C ALA A 72 0.38 -16.27 -5.41
N ARG A 73 1.08 -15.17 -5.75
CA ARG A 73 2.36 -14.81 -5.11
C ARG A 73 2.21 -14.63 -3.59
N CYS A 74 1.13 -13.98 -3.14
CA CYS A 74 0.85 -13.84 -1.72
C CYS A 74 0.56 -15.20 -1.06
N ALA A 75 -0.16 -16.11 -1.74
CA ALA A 75 -0.40 -17.46 -1.26
C ALA A 75 0.91 -18.25 -1.06
N GLU A 76 1.82 -18.18 -2.04
CA GLU A 76 3.14 -18.83 -1.99
C GLU A 76 4.00 -18.30 -0.83
N LEU A 77 3.86 -17.02 -0.51
CA LEU A 77 4.53 -16.38 0.64
C LEU A 77 3.83 -16.66 1.98
N GLY A 78 2.73 -17.43 2.00
CA GLY A 78 1.98 -17.74 3.20
C GLY A 78 1.20 -16.56 3.78
N VAL A 79 0.94 -15.52 2.97
CA VAL A 79 0.17 -14.34 3.39
C VAL A 79 -1.28 -14.75 3.64
N PRO A 80 -1.89 -14.34 4.77
CA PRO A 80 -3.33 -14.51 4.99
C PRO A 80 -4.16 -13.84 3.90
N LEU A 81 -4.95 -14.65 3.18
CA LEU A 81 -5.80 -14.21 2.07
C LEU A 81 -7.27 -14.15 2.48
N PHE A 82 -7.94 -13.07 2.09
CA PHE A 82 -9.36 -12.84 2.37
C PHE A 82 -10.08 -12.47 1.07
N GLU A 83 -10.77 -13.44 0.48
CA GLU A 83 -11.73 -13.14 -0.58
C GLU A 83 -12.90 -12.36 0.00
N CYS A 84 -13.31 -11.29 -0.66
CA CYS A 84 -14.41 -10.43 -0.24
C CYS A 84 -15.49 -10.39 -1.32
N THR A 85 -16.75 -10.31 -0.90
CA THR A 85 -17.81 -9.85 -1.82
C THR A 85 -17.60 -8.38 -2.16
N GLU A 86 -18.17 -7.94 -3.29
CA GLU A 86 -18.09 -6.55 -3.73
C GLU A 86 -18.54 -5.55 -2.65
N PRO A 87 -19.69 -5.73 -1.95
CA PRO A 87 -20.10 -4.80 -0.89
C PRO A 87 -19.09 -4.71 0.26
N VAL A 88 -18.46 -5.85 0.64
CA VAL A 88 -17.44 -5.88 1.68
C VAL A 88 -16.18 -5.19 1.23
N PHE A 89 -15.75 -5.42 -0.02
CA PHE A 89 -14.57 -4.79 -0.57
C PHE A 89 -14.75 -3.27 -0.70
N MET A 90 -15.90 -2.82 -1.23
CA MET A 90 -16.25 -1.39 -1.33
C MET A 90 -16.22 -0.69 0.03
N LYS A 91 -16.58 -1.39 1.11
CA LYS A 91 -16.51 -0.83 2.46
C LYS A 91 -15.08 -0.56 2.92
N ILE A 92 -14.11 -1.39 2.56
CA ILE A 92 -12.70 -1.24 2.98
C ILE A 92 -11.87 -0.41 2.00
N ALA A 93 -12.24 -0.38 0.73
CA ALA A 93 -11.58 0.39 -0.32
C ALA A 93 -11.39 1.84 0.10
N TYR A 94 -10.22 2.41 -0.17
CA TYR A 94 -9.93 3.81 0.12
C TYR A 94 -10.40 4.73 -1.02
N ARG A 95 -10.53 4.19 -2.24
CA ARG A 95 -11.00 4.90 -3.43
C ARG A 95 -12.44 4.54 -3.80
N ASP A 96 -13.11 5.42 -4.55
CA ASP A 96 -14.49 5.20 -5.00
C ASP A 96 -14.64 4.09 -6.06
N ARG A 97 -13.58 3.82 -6.83
CA ARG A 97 -13.54 2.80 -7.88
C ARG A 97 -12.37 1.83 -7.66
N PRO A 98 -12.48 0.91 -6.68
CA PRO A 98 -11.42 -0.04 -6.36
C PRO A 98 -11.07 -0.97 -7.52
N GLU A 99 -9.85 -1.52 -7.48
CA GLU A 99 -9.33 -2.52 -8.43
C GLU A 99 -9.37 -3.95 -7.87
N GLY A 100 -10.11 -4.16 -6.77
CA GLY A 100 -10.26 -5.49 -6.16
C GLY A 100 -9.04 -6.04 -5.44
N LEU A 101 -8.00 -5.24 -5.16
CA LEU A 101 -6.83 -5.63 -4.35
C LEU A 101 -6.52 -4.60 -3.26
N LEU A 102 -6.46 -5.04 -2.01
CA LEU A 102 -6.07 -4.23 -0.86
C LEU A 102 -5.20 -5.05 0.09
N ALA A 103 -3.95 -4.62 0.25
CA ALA A 103 -2.99 -5.19 1.17
C ALA A 103 -2.83 -4.32 2.42
N LEU A 104 -2.53 -4.98 3.54
CA LEU A 104 -1.99 -4.32 4.71
C LEU A 104 -0.49 -4.62 4.79
N CYS A 105 0.33 -3.57 4.89
CA CYS A 105 1.78 -3.67 5.00
C CYS A 105 2.25 -2.96 6.28
N PRO A 106 3.45 -3.27 6.82
CA PRO A 106 4.05 -2.48 7.89
C PRO A 106 4.25 -1.02 7.46
N GLN A 107 4.00 -0.08 8.37
CA GLN A 107 4.35 1.33 8.16
C GLN A 107 5.83 1.48 7.78
N ILE A 108 6.11 2.40 6.85
CA ILE A 108 7.47 2.81 6.53
C ILE A 108 7.98 3.67 7.68
N ARG A 109 8.99 3.14 8.37
CA ARG A 109 9.70 3.79 9.47
C ARG A 109 11.20 3.86 9.16
N ARG A 110 11.54 4.65 8.15
CA ARG A 110 12.94 4.96 7.79
C ARG A 110 13.36 6.31 8.36
N THR A 111 14.59 6.37 8.83
CA THR A 111 15.27 7.55 9.36
C THR A 111 16.50 7.85 8.52
N LEU A 112 17.13 9.02 8.73
CA LEU A 112 18.39 9.35 8.07
C LEU A 112 19.53 8.37 8.44
N ALA A 113 19.44 7.70 9.60
CA ALA A 113 20.43 6.70 10.00
C ALA A 113 20.35 5.41 9.15
N ASP A 114 19.21 5.14 8.53
CA ASP A 114 19.01 3.99 7.64
C ASP A 114 19.48 4.27 6.19
N LEU A 115 19.81 5.53 5.89
CA LEU A 115 20.09 6.00 4.55
C LEU A 115 21.46 5.52 4.08
N LYS A 116 21.48 4.72 3.02
CA LYS A 116 22.70 4.24 2.37
C LYS A 116 22.78 4.84 0.99
N LEU A 117 23.82 5.64 0.74
CA LEU A 117 24.01 6.37 -0.51
C LEU A 117 25.25 5.85 -1.25
N PRO A 118 25.22 5.83 -2.60
CA PRO A 118 26.41 5.60 -3.41
C PRO A 118 27.40 6.78 -3.29
N ALA A 119 28.56 6.66 -3.94
CA ALA A 119 29.61 7.68 -3.89
C ALA A 119 29.19 9.05 -4.47
N ASN A 120 28.27 9.06 -5.44
CA ASN A 120 27.74 10.29 -6.06
C ASN A 120 26.20 10.23 -6.12
N PRO A 121 25.52 10.51 -5.00
CA PRO A 121 24.08 10.30 -4.91
C PRO A 121 23.27 11.46 -5.48
N PHE A 122 22.15 11.15 -6.15
CA PHE A 122 21.12 12.10 -6.48
C PHE A 122 20.00 12.07 -5.43
N VAL A 123 19.98 13.07 -4.54
CA VAL A 123 19.01 13.15 -3.45
C VAL A 123 18.02 14.29 -3.69
N VAL A 124 16.73 13.99 -3.54
CA VAL A 124 15.65 14.98 -3.55
C VAL A 124 15.27 15.31 -2.10
N VAL A 125 15.25 16.60 -1.75
CA VAL A 125 14.78 17.05 -0.44
C VAL A 125 13.47 17.80 -0.62
N ALA A 126 12.43 17.34 0.06
CA ALA A 126 11.10 17.94 0.05
C ALA A 126 10.79 18.50 1.43
N GLU A 127 10.73 19.82 1.53
CA GLU A 127 10.44 20.55 2.77
C GLU A 127 8.98 21.02 2.80
N HIS A 128 8.31 20.92 3.96
CA HIS A 128 6.97 21.45 4.18
C HIS A 128 5.89 20.97 3.18
N ILE A 129 5.94 19.71 2.79
CA ILE A 129 4.92 19.16 1.88
C ILE A 129 3.62 18.89 2.64
N GLU A 130 2.56 19.59 2.24
CA GLU A 130 1.24 19.56 2.90
C GLU A 130 0.22 18.61 2.28
N LYS A 131 0.30 18.37 0.96
CA LYS A 131 -0.68 17.55 0.24
C LYS A 131 -0.11 16.17 -0.07
N PRO A 132 -0.79 15.07 0.30
CA PRO A 132 -0.32 13.71 0.00
C PRO A 132 -0.18 13.44 -1.49
N GLY A 133 -1.01 14.06 -2.33
CA GLY A 133 -0.89 13.95 -3.79
C GLY A 133 0.42 14.54 -4.33
N ASN A 134 0.89 15.65 -3.75
CA ASN A 134 2.15 16.28 -4.14
C ASN A 134 3.32 15.36 -3.77
N LEU A 135 3.33 14.84 -2.54
CA LEU A 135 4.34 13.89 -2.08
C LEU A 135 4.39 12.64 -2.97
N GLY A 136 3.23 12.05 -3.28
CA GLY A 136 3.17 10.90 -4.17
C GLY A 136 3.69 11.21 -5.58
N THR A 137 3.38 12.40 -6.12
CA THR A 137 3.89 12.82 -7.44
C THR A 137 5.41 13.01 -7.42
N MET A 138 5.96 13.60 -6.36
CA MET A 138 7.42 13.74 -6.21
C MET A 138 8.11 12.37 -6.10
N LEU A 139 7.55 11.43 -5.33
CA LEU A 139 8.07 10.05 -5.28
C LEU A 139 8.07 9.41 -6.67
N ARG A 140 7.03 9.64 -7.47
CA ARG A 140 6.97 9.10 -8.83
C ARG A 140 7.99 9.73 -9.76
N THR A 141 8.20 11.04 -9.65
CA THR A 141 9.20 11.78 -10.43
C THR A 141 10.63 11.39 -10.00
N ALA A 142 10.88 11.25 -8.71
CA ALA A 142 12.16 10.83 -8.15
C ALA A 142 12.54 9.41 -8.64
N ASP A 143 11.59 8.46 -8.58
CA ASP A 143 11.75 7.09 -9.11
C ASP A 143 12.12 7.12 -10.60
N ALA A 144 11.37 7.89 -11.39
CA ALA A 144 11.59 7.99 -12.84
C ALA A 144 12.91 8.69 -13.20
N ALA A 145 13.36 9.63 -12.38
CA ALA A 145 14.62 10.35 -12.57
C ALA A 145 15.85 9.59 -12.05
N GLY A 146 15.65 8.44 -11.37
CA GLY A 146 16.73 7.66 -10.78
C GLY A 146 17.35 8.34 -9.55
N ALA A 147 16.55 9.02 -8.74
CA ALA A 147 17.00 9.54 -7.46
C ALA A 147 17.31 8.39 -6.50
N ASP A 148 18.42 8.48 -5.78
CA ASP A 148 18.85 7.49 -4.78
C ASP A 148 18.06 7.62 -3.47
N ALA A 149 17.48 8.79 -3.22
CA ALA A 149 16.65 9.03 -2.04
C ALA A 149 15.72 10.24 -2.21
N LEU A 150 14.56 10.17 -1.56
CA LEU A 150 13.70 11.31 -1.29
C LEU A 150 13.59 11.54 0.23
N VAL A 151 14.12 12.66 0.70
CA VAL A 151 14.09 13.06 2.12
C VAL A 151 12.94 14.03 2.33
N VAL A 152 12.02 13.68 3.22
CA VAL A 152 10.91 14.58 3.62
C VAL A 152 11.27 15.26 4.94
N CYS A 153 11.53 16.56 4.87
CA CYS A 153 11.81 17.44 6.00
C CYS A 153 10.56 18.22 6.40
N ASP A 154 10.42 18.50 7.69
CA ASP A 154 9.30 19.24 8.29
C ASP A 154 7.92 18.82 7.73
N ARG A 155 7.58 17.55 8.00
CA ARG A 155 6.50 16.86 7.30
C ARG A 155 5.14 17.33 7.82
N CYS A 156 4.47 18.19 7.05
CA CYS A 156 3.04 18.47 7.24
C CYS A 156 2.15 17.28 6.82
N THR A 157 2.68 16.39 5.97
CA THR A 157 1.99 15.19 5.46
C THR A 157 2.56 13.89 6.04
N ASP A 158 1.68 12.95 6.36
CA ASP A 158 2.04 11.56 6.67
C ASP A 158 2.44 10.78 5.40
N VAL A 159 3.68 10.28 5.36
CA VAL A 159 4.22 9.43 4.26
C VAL A 159 3.42 8.12 4.13
N ASN A 160 2.87 7.59 5.22
CA ASN A 160 2.08 6.36 5.26
C ASN A 160 0.59 6.61 4.93
N ASN A 161 0.21 7.82 4.53
CA ASN A 161 -1.14 8.12 4.12
C ASN A 161 -1.49 7.31 2.85
N PRO A 162 -2.64 6.61 2.80
CA PRO A 162 -3.04 5.84 1.62
C PRO A 162 -3.07 6.66 0.32
N ASN A 163 -3.32 7.98 0.41
CA ASN A 163 -3.24 8.87 -0.75
C ASN A 163 -1.82 9.07 -1.29
N VAL A 164 -0.78 8.99 -0.45
CA VAL A 164 0.63 9.05 -0.90
C VAL A 164 0.95 7.78 -1.69
N VAL A 165 0.60 6.62 -1.13
CA VAL A 165 0.77 5.32 -1.80
C VAL A 165 0.12 5.33 -3.19
N ARG A 166 -1.15 5.75 -3.25
CA ARG A 166 -1.92 5.88 -4.49
C ARG A 166 -1.32 6.88 -5.47
N ALA A 167 -1.01 8.11 -5.02
CA ALA A 167 -0.47 9.14 -5.90
C ALA A 167 0.93 8.79 -6.43
N SER A 168 1.71 8.03 -5.66
CA SER A 168 3.00 7.47 -6.08
C SER A 168 2.88 6.28 -7.03
N ILE A 169 1.70 5.66 -7.16
CA ILE A 169 1.52 4.39 -7.88
C ILE A 169 2.49 3.31 -7.34
N GLY A 170 2.71 3.32 -6.03
CA GLY A 170 3.61 2.41 -5.31
C GLY A 170 5.10 2.72 -5.41
N THR A 171 5.53 3.84 -6.02
CA THR A 171 6.96 4.21 -6.06
C THR A 171 7.52 4.59 -4.69
N LEU A 172 6.63 4.79 -3.71
CA LEU A 172 6.99 4.86 -2.29
C LEU A 172 7.83 3.65 -1.81
N PHE A 173 7.73 2.50 -2.48
CA PHE A 173 8.47 1.28 -2.13
C PHE A 173 9.76 1.07 -2.94
N THR A 174 10.02 1.92 -3.94
CA THR A 174 11.18 1.80 -4.85
C THR A 174 12.24 2.87 -4.62
N VAL A 175 11.87 4.01 -4.02
CA VAL A 175 12.74 5.15 -3.68
C VAL A 175 13.05 5.19 -2.19
#